data_AF-A0A8C2Z4A0-F1
#
_entry.id   AF-A0A8C2Z4A0-F1
#
_cell.length_a   1.000
_cell.length_b   1.000
_cell.length_c   1.000
_cell.angle_alpha   90.00
_cell.angle_beta   90.00
_cell.angle_gamma   90.00
#
_symmetry.space_group_name_H-M   'P 1'
#
loop_
_entity.id
_entity.type
_entity.pdbx_description
1 polymer ?
#
loop_
_entity_poly.entity_id
_entity_poly.type
_entity_poly.pdbx_seq_one_letter_code
_entity_poly.pdbx_strand_id
1 'polypeptide(L)'
;MALCWLLIHIFLLTSSSSLAHNDFFTSIGHMTDLLFTEKDLVSSLKDYIRAEESKLEQVRRWADRLDVLSAAATQDPEGFLGHPVNAFKLMKRLNTEWGELESLVLTDMSDGFISNLTIKRQHFPNDDDQTGAAKALMRLLDTYQLDTNTISTGALPGSSSSQRSALTVDDCYDLGKVAYSEADYYHTELWMVQALRQLDEGEASNAVDAVTILDYLSYSVYQQGALERALAFTRRLLALDPTHLRAKGNLKYFEYQLDKQKADEEGGGRQRSETRGRPADYLPERKKYEQLCRGEGLRMTPRRQSRLFCRYHDNNRHPKYVIGPVKQEDEWDRPRIVRYHDIVSDAEIEKVKELAKPKLRRATISNPVTGVLETAHYRISKSAWLGAFEHPVVDRINQRVQDVTGLDVTTAEELQVANYGVGGQYEPHFDFGRKDEPDAFEELGTGNRIATWLLYMSDVQAGGATVFTDVGAAIWPKKGTAVFWFNLFPSGEGDYRTRHAACPVLVGNKWVSNKWIHERGQEFRRRCDLHEGTD
;
A
#
# COMPACT_ATOMS: atom_id res chain seq x y z
N MET A 1 41.33 -44.37 -27.20
CA MET A 1 42.52 -43.57 -26.82
C MET A 1 42.63 -42.45 -27.85
N ALA A 2 42.53 -41.15 -27.60
CA ALA A 2 42.23 -40.28 -26.45
C ALA A 2 41.75 -38.95 -27.13
N LEU A 3 40.54 -38.46 -26.86
CA LEU A 3 40.19 -37.37 -25.93
C LEU A 3 40.70 -35.96 -26.29
N CYS A 4 39.84 -34.96 -26.00
CA CYS A 4 40.10 -33.52 -25.81
C CYS A 4 40.11 -32.64 -27.11
N TRP A 5 39.31 -31.59 -27.33
CA TRP A 5 38.52 -30.67 -26.49
C TRP A 5 37.24 -30.22 -27.20
N LEU A 6 36.12 -30.14 -26.47
CA LEU A 6 34.93 -29.38 -26.83
C LEU A 6 34.72 -28.37 -25.70
N LEU A 7 34.97 -27.09 -25.99
CA LEU A 7 34.81 -25.99 -25.04
C LEU A 7 33.32 -25.77 -24.80
N ILE A 8 32.85 -26.23 -23.65
CA ILE A 8 31.55 -25.91 -23.09
C ILE A 8 31.70 -24.56 -22.37
N HIS A 9 31.13 -23.49 -22.92
CA HIS A 9 30.82 -22.29 -22.15
C HIS A 9 29.55 -22.54 -21.35
N ILE A 10 29.72 -23.14 -20.16
CA ILE A 10 28.73 -23.04 -19.08
C ILE A 10 28.77 -21.59 -18.61
N PHE A 11 27.76 -20.82 -19.02
CA PHE A 11 27.36 -19.63 -18.27
C PHE A 11 26.81 -20.15 -16.93
N LEU A 12 27.64 -20.12 -15.89
CA LEU A 12 27.20 -20.23 -14.51
C LEU A 12 26.34 -18.98 -14.23
N LEU A 13 25.05 -19.08 -14.54
CA LEU A 13 24.01 -18.32 -13.86
C LEU A 13 24.07 -18.74 -12.39
N THR A 14 24.99 -18.12 -11.65
CA THR A 14 24.83 -18.01 -10.20
C THR A 14 23.57 -17.18 -10.02
N SER A 15 22.47 -17.90 -9.79
CA SER A 15 21.27 -17.36 -9.18
C SER A 15 21.68 -16.82 -7.82
N SER A 16 22.20 -15.60 -7.81
CA SER A 16 22.04 -14.70 -6.69
C SER A 16 20.53 -14.56 -6.55
N SER A 17 19.96 -15.40 -5.69
CA SER A 17 18.67 -15.14 -5.08
C SER A 17 18.84 -13.86 -4.28
N SER A 18 18.77 -12.72 -4.98
CA SER A 18 18.33 -11.49 -4.35
C SER A 18 16.98 -11.86 -3.72
N LEU A 19 16.93 -11.78 -2.40
CA LEU A 19 15.66 -11.85 -1.68
C LEU A 19 14.77 -10.80 -2.32
N ALA A 20 13.83 -11.25 -3.16
CA ALA A 20 12.92 -10.37 -3.85
C ALA A 20 12.13 -9.63 -2.77
N HIS A 21 12.38 -8.34 -2.64
CA HIS A 21 11.76 -7.51 -1.62
C HIS A 21 10.24 -7.54 -1.81
N ASN A 22 9.52 -7.91 -0.76
CA ASN A 22 8.09 -8.07 -0.83
C ASN A 22 7.44 -6.80 -0.28
N ASP A 23 7.11 -5.84 -1.15
CA ASP A 23 6.42 -4.63 -0.67
C ASP A 23 5.01 -4.94 -0.14
N PHE A 24 4.86 -5.23 1.15
CA PHE A 24 3.67 -5.86 1.72
C PHE A 24 2.45 -4.96 1.61
N PHE A 25 2.60 -3.66 1.82
CA PHE A 25 1.49 -2.70 1.81
C PHE A 25 0.75 -2.63 0.46
N THR A 26 1.43 -2.99 -0.63
CA THR A 26 0.87 -2.94 -1.98
C THR A 26 -0.09 -4.08 -2.30
N SER A 27 -0.20 -5.11 -1.44
CA SER A 27 -1.05 -6.28 -1.63
C SER A 27 -1.68 -6.74 -0.32
N ILE A 28 -3.02 -6.67 -0.24
CA ILE A 28 -3.77 -7.21 0.91
C ILE A 28 -3.57 -8.72 1.02
N GLY A 29 -3.36 -9.41 -0.11
CA GLY A 29 -3.11 -10.85 -0.11
C GLY A 29 -1.91 -11.25 0.75
N HIS A 30 -0.82 -10.47 0.73
CA HIS A 30 0.36 -10.71 1.57
C HIS A 30 0.18 -10.16 2.99
N MET A 31 -0.53 -9.03 3.17
CA MET A 31 -0.82 -8.50 4.51
C MET A 31 -1.67 -9.46 5.35
N THR A 32 -2.59 -10.20 4.72
CA THR A 32 -3.35 -11.26 5.42
C THR A 32 -2.44 -12.32 6.03
N ASP A 33 -1.34 -12.69 5.36
CA ASP A 33 -0.40 -13.69 5.87
C ASP A 33 0.41 -13.14 7.07
N LEU A 34 0.65 -11.83 7.11
CA LEU A 34 1.27 -11.15 8.25
C LEU A 34 0.38 -11.17 9.50
N LEU A 35 -0.94 -10.98 9.34
CA LEU A 35 -1.88 -11.05 10.48
C LEU A 35 -1.88 -12.43 11.15
N PHE A 36 -1.83 -13.51 10.36
CA PHE A 36 -1.70 -14.86 10.92
C PHE A 36 -0.34 -15.06 11.60
N THR A 37 0.73 -14.51 11.02
CA THR A 37 2.07 -14.56 11.61
C THR A 37 2.13 -13.82 12.96
N GLU A 38 1.53 -12.64 13.05
CA GLU A 38 1.43 -11.88 14.30
C GLU A 38 0.63 -12.64 15.35
N LYS A 39 -0.51 -13.22 14.97
CA LYS A 39 -1.32 -14.06 15.87
C LYS A 39 -0.52 -15.23 16.44
N ASP A 40 0.27 -15.91 15.62
CA ASP A 40 1.14 -17.00 16.06
C ASP A 40 2.22 -16.50 17.04
N LEU A 41 2.81 -15.34 16.78
CA LEU A 41 3.80 -14.71 17.67
C LEU A 41 3.19 -14.28 19.01
N VAL A 42 1.95 -13.77 19.01
CA VAL A 42 1.22 -13.46 20.24
C VAL A 42 0.97 -14.73 21.07
N SER A 43 0.67 -15.86 20.42
CA SER A 43 0.57 -17.15 21.14
C SER A 43 1.92 -17.53 21.74
N SER A 44 3.00 -17.42 20.98
CA SER A 44 4.35 -17.72 21.44
C SER A 44 4.81 -16.81 22.59
N LEU A 45 4.41 -15.53 22.56
CA LEU A 45 4.67 -14.56 23.63
C LEU A 45 3.91 -14.94 24.91
N LYS A 46 2.67 -15.41 24.79
CA LYS A 46 1.90 -15.89 25.95
C LYS A 46 2.53 -17.13 26.58
N ASP A 47 3.10 -18.03 25.77
CA ASP A 47 3.79 -19.21 26.28
C ASP A 47 5.08 -18.81 27.03
N TYR A 48 5.84 -17.85 26.50
CA TYR A 48 6.97 -17.23 27.21
C TYR A 48 6.55 -16.62 28.56
N ILE A 49 5.49 -15.80 28.58
CA ILE A 49 4.98 -15.18 29.81
C ILE A 49 4.62 -16.23 30.86
N ARG A 50 3.88 -17.29 30.49
CA ARG A 50 3.54 -18.37 31.43
C ARG A 50 4.77 -19.09 31.97
N ALA A 51 5.80 -19.25 31.14
CA ALA A 51 7.05 -19.89 31.52
C ALA A 51 7.83 -19.02 32.54
N GLU A 52 7.90 -17.71 32.32
CA GLU A 52 8.46 -16.75 33.28
C GLU A 52 7.67 -16.67 34.58
N GLU A 53 6.34 -16.65 34.52
CA GLU A 53 5.48 -16.66 35.70
C GLU A 53 5.72 -17.91 36.56
N SER A 54 5.81 -19.08 35.94
CA SER A 54 6.11 -20.34 36.62
C SER A 54 7.51 -20.35 37.25
N LYS A 55 8.52 -19.82 36.55
CA LYS A 55 9.88 -19.65 37.09
C LYS A 55 9.87 -18.69 38.28
N LEU A 56 9.22 -17.53 38.13
CA LEU A 56 9.11 -16.52 39.17
C LEU A 56 8.40 -17.07 40.41
N GLU A 57 7.36 -17.87 40.23
CA GLU A 57 6.66 -18.50 41.35
C GLU A 57 7.55 -19.51 42.10
N GLN A 58 8.36 -20.29 41.37
CA GLN A 58 9.34 -21.18 41.99
C GLN A 58 10.41 -20.39 42.78
N VAL A 59 10.91 -19.29 42.20
CA VAL A 59 11.88 -18.40 42.88
C VAL A 59 11.26 -17.75 44.12
N ARG A 60 10.00 -17.32 44.06
CA ARG A 60 9.26 -16.80 45.24
C ARG A 60 9.17 -17.84 46.35
N ARG A 61 8.78 -19.09 46.05
CA ARG A 61 8.73 -20.17 47.05
C ARG A 61 10.11 -20.47 47.66
N TRP A 62 11.18 -20.33 46.88
CA TRP A 62 12.54 -20.44 47.39
C TRP A 62 12.88 -19.29 48.34
N ALA A 63 12.58 -18.05 47.96
CA ALA A 63 12.80 -16.87 48.79
C ALA A 63 12.05 -16.97 50.12
N ASP A 64 10.75 -17.30 50.10
CA ASP A 64 9.92 -17.44 51.31
C ASP A 64 10.49 -18.51 52.27
N ARG A 65 10.97 -19.64 51.73
CA ARG A 65 11.58 -20.71 52.52
C ARG A 65 12.90 -20.27 53.15
N LEU A 66 13.73 -19.54 52.40
CA LEU A 66 15.02 -19.04 52.88
C LEU A 66 14.84 -17.96 53.94
N ASP A 67 13.81 -17.12 53.82
CA ASP A 67 13.50 -16.06 54.78
C ASP A 67 13.17 -16.64 56.15
N VAL A 68 12.23 -17.61 56.23
CA VAL A 68 11.88 -18.32 57.47
C VAL A 68 13.09 -19.00 58.10
N LEU A 69 13.94 -19.64 57.29
CA LEU A 69 15.13 -20.36 57.78
C LEU A 69 16.24 -19.41 58.26
N SER A 70 16.36 -18.22 57.68
CA SER A 70 17.37 -17.24 58.08
C SER A 70 16.97 -16.48 59.35
N ALA A 71 15.67 -16.21 59.55
CA ALA A 71 15.13 -15.62 60.77
C ALA A 71 15.37 -16.54 62.00
N ALA A 72 15.15 -17.85 61.87
CA ALA A 72 15.36 -18.79 62.96
C ALA A 72 16.86 -18.97 63.32
N ALA A 73 17.75 -18.91 62.32
CA ALA A 73 19.19 -19.10 62.52
C ALA A 73 19.91 -17.86 63.09
N THR A 74 19.34 -16.66 62.94
CA THR A 74 19.94 -15.40 63.40
C THR A 74 19.58 -15.04 64.84
N GLN A 75 18.58 -15.69 65.43
CA GLN A 75 18.09 -15.42 66.78
C GLN A 75 18.98 -16.03 67.90
N ASP A 76 19.61 -17.17 67.64
CA ASP A 76 20.63 -17.82 68.49
C ASP A 76 21.62 -18.64 67.63
N PRO A 77 22.67 -18.00 67.07
CA PRO A 77 23.56 -18.66 66.11
C PRO A 77 24.37 -19.82 66.69
N GLU A 78 24.90 -19.66 67.92
CA GLU A 78 25.74 -20.68 68.56
C GLU A 78 24.92 -21.89 69.03
N GLY A 79 23.75 -21.67 69.64
CA GLY A 79 22.86 -22.76 70.03
C GLY A 79 22.25 -23.48 68.82
N PHE A 80 21.93 -22.74 67.75
CA PHE A 80 21.43 -23.32 66.51
C PHE A 80 22.47 -24.22 65.83
N LEU A 81 23.71 -23.75 65.70
CA LEU A 81 24.81 -24.51 65.07
C LEU A 81 25.40 -25.60 65.96
N GLY A 82 25.18 -25.54 67.28
CA GLY A 82 25.53 -26.60 68.21
C GLY A 82 24.79 -27.92 67.97
N HIS A 83 23.67 -27.89 67.24
CA HIS A 83 22.93 -29.10 66.85
C HIS A 83 23.45 -29.65 65.49
N PRO A 84 24.00 -30.88 65.42
CA PRO A 84 24.64 -31.42 64.22
C PRO A 84 23.75 -31.43 62.97
N VAL A 85 22.43 -31.60 63.11
CA VAL A 85 21.48 -31.57 61.98
C VAL A 85 21.37 -30.17 61.38
N ASN A 86 21.41 -29.13 62.21
CA ASN A 86 21.29 -27.74 61.76
C ASN A 86 22.57 -27.28 61.07
N ALA A 87 23.73 -27.65 61.62
CA ALA A 87 25.03 -27.43 60.99
C ALA A 87 25.09 -28.10 59.61
N PHE A 88 24.69 -29.37 59.49
CA PHE A 88 24.60 -30.06 58.20
C PHE A 88 23.64 -29.37 57.22
N LYS A 89 22.44 -28.98 57.68
CA LYS A 89 21.44 -28.30 56.83
C LYS A 89 21.93 -26.94 56.33
N LEU A 90 22.66 -26.17 57.15
CA LEU A 90 23.26 -24.90 56.72
C LEU A 90 24.36 -25.14 55.68
N MET A 91 25.27 -26.10 55.94
CA MET A 91 26.35 -26.44 55.00
C MET A 91 25.79 -26.91 53.65
N LYS A 92 24.80 -27.81 53.66
CA LYS A 92 24.10 -28.24 52.44
C LYS A 92 23.44 -27.07 51.73
N ARG A 93 22.79 -26.17 52.48
CA ARG A 93 22.10 -25.02 51.89
C ARG A 93 23.07 -24.11 51.15
N LEU A 94 24.15 -23.69 51.80
CA LEU A 94 25.16 -22.80 51.22
C LEU A 94 25.96 -23.46 50.08
N ASN A 95 26.25 -24.76 50.18
CA ASN A 95 27.07 -25.46 49.18
C ASN A 95 26.27 -25.96 47.97
N THR A 96 24.99 -26.30 48.12
CA THR A 96 24.21 -26.98 47.08
C THR A 96 22.92 -26.25 46.75
N GLU A 97 22.07 -25.97 47.75
CA GLU A 97 20.74 -25.39 47.50
C GLU A 97 20.81 -23.98 46.90
N TRP A 98 21.81 -23.16 47.28
CA TRP A 98 22.05 -21.86 46.66
C TRP A 98 22.52 -21.96 45.20
N GLY A 99 23.31 -22.98 44.86
CA GLY A 99 23.72 -23.23 43.46
C GLY A 99 22.56 -23.69 42.58
N GLU A 100 21.62 -24.48 43.13
CA GLU A 100 20.37 -24.85 42.44
C GLU A 100 19.49 -23.63 42.17
N LEU A 101 19.38 -22.70 43.14
CA LEU A 101 18.65 -21.45 42.97
C LEU A 101 19.32 -20.55 41.91
N GLU A 102 20.64 -20.42 41.94
CA GLU A 102 21.40 -19.67 40.93
C GLU A 102 21.14 -20.23 39.52
N SER A 103 21.18 -21.55 39.36
CA SER A 103 20.87 -22.21 38.08
C SER A 103 19.44 -21.91 37.60
N LEU A 104 18.44 -21.95 38.50
CA LEU A 104 17.07 -21.61 38.16
C LEU A 104 16.94 -20.14 37.73
N VAL A 105 17.57 -19.21 38.46
CA VAL A 105 17.54 -17.77 38.16
C VAL A 105 18.18 -17.47 36.80
N LEU A 106 19.30 -18.12 36.48
CA LEU A 106 20.02 -17.98 35.21
C LEU A 106 19.35 -18.69 34.02
N THR A 107 18.35 -19.54 34.26
CA THR A 107 17.65 -20.25 33.18
C THR A 107 16.89 -19.24 32.30
N ASP A 108 17.21 -19.18 31.01
CA ASP A 108 16.51 -18.35 30.04
C ASP A 108 15.22 -19.02 29.58
N MET A 109 14.08 -18.36 29.80
CA MET A 109 12.76 -18.85 29.36
C MET A 109 12.39 -18.34 27.95
N SER A 110 13.19 -17.44 27.38
CA SER A 110 12.87 -16.70 26.15
C SER A 110 13.26 -17.43 24.85
N ASP A 111 14.14 -18.45 24.91
CA ASP A 111 14.71 -19.12 23.73
C ASP A 111 13.67 -19.54 22.68
N GLY A 112 12.56 -20.16 23.10
CA GLY A 112 11.49 -20.58 22.20
C GLY A 112 10.79 -19.41 21.50
N PHE A 113 10.54 -18.32 22.23
CA PHE A 113 9.92 -17.11 21.66
C PHE A 113 10.89 -16.36 20.75
N ILE A 114 12.14 -16.15 21.18
CA ILE A 114 13.15 -15.42 20.42
C ILE A 114 13.51 -16.18 19.12
N SER A 115 13.61 -17.51 19.17
CA SER A 115 13.84 -18.34 17.99
C SER A 115 12.69 -18.22 16.99
N ASN A 116 11.44 -18.32 17.46
CA ASN A 116 10.26 -18.17 16.60
C ASN A 116 10.20 -16.76 15.98
N LEU A 117 10.39 -15.72 16.80
CA LEU A 117 10.42 -14.33 16.33
C LEU A 117 11.52 -14.12 15.28
N THR A 118 12.72 -14.65 15.50
CA THR A 118 13.85 -14.51 14.57
C THR A 118 13.55 -15.14 13.21
N ILE A 119 12.94 -16.33 13.18
CA ILE A 119 12.54 -17.01 11.94
C ILE A 119 11.45 -16.21 11.21
N LYS A 120 10.43 -15.74 11.94
CA LYS A 120 9.32 -14.99 11.34
C LYS A 120 9.73 -13.60 10.87
N ARG A 121 10.68 -12.95 11.54
CA ARG A 121 11.20 -11.61 11.19
C ARG A 121 11.79 -11.52 9.79
N GLN A 122 12.26 -12.63 9.22
CA GLN A 122 12.72 -12.68 7.82
C GLN A 122 11.61 -12.34 6.81
N HIS A 123 10.35 -12.44 7.23
CA HIS A 123 9.17 -12.18 6.41
C HIS A 123 8.42 -10.93 6.85
N PHE A 124 8.99 -10.13 7.76
CA PHE A 124 8.37 -8.90 8.23
C PHE A 124 8.51 -7.78 7.19
N PRO A 125 7.60 -6.79 7.22
CA PRO A 125 7.81 -5.52 6.54
C PRO A 125 9.08 -4.82 7.03
N ASN A 126 9.67 -4.00 6.17
CA ASN A 126 10.82 -3.15 6.51
C ASN A 126 10.45 -1.65 6.55
N ASP A 127 11.46 -0.79 6.71
CA ASP A 127 11.26 0.67 6.77
C ASP A 127 10.67 1.25 5.46
N ASP A 128 10.99 0.65 4.30
CA ASP A 128 10.42 1.05 3.01
C ASP A 128 8.93 0.72 2.92
N ASP A 129 8.50 -0.40 3.48
CA ASP A 129 7.09 -0.78 3.58
C ASP A 129 6.32 0.20 4.47
N GLN A 130 6.87 0.57 5.61
CA GLN A 130 6.28 1.53 6.52
C GLN A 130 6.16 2.92 5.87
N THR A 131 7.23 3.38 5.22
CA THR A 131 7.26 4.62 4.45
C THR A 131 6.23 4.60 3.31
N GLY A 132 6.13 3.47 2.60
CA GLY A 132 5.17 3.26 1.54
C GLY A 132 3.72 3.29 2.00
N ALA A 133 3.42 2.68 3.16
CA ALA A 133 2.11 2.73 3.79
C ALA A 133 1.74 4.16 4.22
N ALA A 134 2.70 4.92 4.78
CA ALA A 134 2.51 6.32 5.13
C ALA A 134 2.18 7.19 3.89
N LYS A 135 2.95 7.03 2.80
CA LYS A 135 2.68 7.71 1.51
C LYS A 135 1.31 7.32 0.94
N ALA A 136 0.87 6.07 1.14
CA ALA A 136 -0.45 5.62 0.73
C ALA A 136 -1.57 6.35 1.50
N LEU A 137 -1.43 6.57 2.81
CA LEU A 137 -2.39 7.35 3.61
C LEU A 137 -2.47 8.81 3.17
N MET A 138 -1.33 9.46 2.91
CA MET A 138 -1.29 10.83 2.40
C MET A 138 -1.98 10.96 1.04
N ARG A 139 -1.75 9.98 0.14
CA ARG A 139 -2.45 9.92 -1.14
C ARG A 139 -3.97 9.80 -0.98
N LEU A 140 -4.43 9.01 -0.02
CA LEU A 140 -5.86 8.87 0.27
C LEU A 140 -6.45 10.18 0.78
N LEU A 141 -5.71 10.88 1.65
CA LEU A 141 -6.06 12.21 2.13
C LEU A 141 -6.28 13.17 0.96
N ASP A 142 -5.30 13.28 0.06
CA ASP A 142 -5.38 14.13 -1.13
C ASP A 142 -6.52 13.74 -2.08
N THR A 143 -6.55 12.47 -2.48
CA THR A 143 -7.45 12.01 -3.55
C THR A 143 -8.91 12.13 -3.13
N TYR A 144 -9.22 11.79 -1.89
CA TYR A 144 -10.59 11.77 -1.38
C TYR A 144 -10.96 13.00 -0.56
N GLN A 145 -10.08 14.01 -0.49
CA GLN A 145 -10.27 15.24 0.31
C GLN A 145 -10.66 14.92 1.75
N LEU A 146 -9.99 13.94 2.35
CA LEU A 146 -10.21 13.58 3.74
C LEU A 146 -9.44 14.54 4.64
N ASP A 147 -9.94 14.75 5.86
CA ASP A 147 -9.16 15.38 6.92
C ASP A 147 -8.35 14.34 7.70
N THR A 148 -7.28 14.78 8.36
CA THR A 148 -6.41 13.93 9.17
C THR A 148 -7.15 13.25 10.31
N ASN A 149 -8.18 13.89 10.89
CA ASN A 149 -8.97 13.32 11.97
C ASN A 149 -9.87 12.17 11.49
N THR A 150 -10.39 12.23 10.26
CA THR A 150 -11.12 11.11 9.64
C THR A 150 -10.24 9.87 9.48
N ILE A 151 -8.97 10.05 9.09
CA ILE A 151 -8.02 8.94 9.01
C ILE A 151 -7.59 8.48 10.41
N SER A 152 -7.25 9.42 11.31
CA SER A 152 -6.73 9.09 12.64
C SER A 152 -7.75 8.40 13.54
N THR A 153 -9.05 8.63 13.34
CA THR A 153 -10.11 7.95 14.09
C THR A 153 -10.57 6.65 13.42
N GLY A 154 -10.05 6.32 12.23
CA GLY A 154 -10.50 5.20 11.41
C GLY A 154 -11.92 5.35 10.88
N ALA A 155 -12.52 6.55 10.94
CA ALA A 155 -13.90 6.84 10.56
C ALA A 155 -14.05 7.02 9.02
N LEU A 156 -13.39 6.17 8.24
CA LEU A 156 -13.41 6.24 6.78
C LEU A 156 -14.80 5.93 6.19
N PRO A 157 -15.22 6.61 5.11
CA PRO A 157 -16.42 6.25 4.37
C PRO A 157 -16.40 4.80 3.90
N GLY A 158 -17.48 4.05 4.16
CA GLY A 158 -17.59 2.63 3.79
C GLY A 158 -16.97 1.65 4.78
N SER A 159 -16.37 2.11 5.88
CA SER A 159 -15.88 1.21 6.95
C SER A 159 -17.01 0.82 7.93
N SER A 160 -16.98 -0.43 8.40
CA SER A 160 -17.86 -0.89 9.47
C SER A 160 -17.32 -0.46 10.83
N SER A 161 -18.18 -0.02 11.75
CA SER A 161 -17.79 0.48 13.08
C SER A 161 -17.04 -0.55 13.94
N SER A 162 -17.21 -1.85 13.67
CA SER A 162 -16.55 -2.95 14.37
C SER A 162 -15.06 -3.16 14.03
N GLN A 163 -14.50 -2.40 13.08
CA GLN A 163 -13.14 -2.58 12.57
C GLN A 163 -12.26 -1.32 12.69
N ARG A 164 -12.63 -0.37 13.57
CA ARG A 164 -11.90 0.89 13.70
C ARG A 164 -10.68 0.74 14.62
N SER A 165 -9.51 1.08 14.11
CA SER A 165 -8.32 1.40 14.91
C SER A 165 -8.11 2.90 14.84
N ALA A 166 -7.66 3.50 15.95
CA ALA A 166 -7.25 4.88 15.97
C ALA A 166 -5.71 4.98 15.85
N LEU A 167 -5.24 6.02 15.18
CA LEU A 167 -3.84 6.42 15.19
C LEU A 167 -3.56 7.21 16.46
N THR A 168 -2.50 6.82 17.14
CA THR A 168 -1.99 7.50 18.33
C THR A 168 -1.27 8.80 17.97
N VAL A 169 -0.90 9.58 19.00
CA VAL A 169 0.02 10.73 18.85
C VAL A 169 1.29 10.32 18.12
N ASP A 170 1.89 9.18 18.51
CA ASP A 170 3.14 8.69 17.96
C ASP A 170 3.00 8.32 16.47
N ASP A 171 1.88 7.68 16.10
CA ASP A 171 1.57 7.35 14.71
C ASP A 171 1.42 8.62 13.84
N CYS A 172 0.68 9.62 14.34
CA CYS A 172 0.51 10.89 13.63
C CYS A 172 1.84 11.63 13.46
N TYR A 173 2.69 11.61 14.50
CA TYR A 173 4.02 12.21 14.46
C TYR A 173 4.93 11.50 13.43
N ASP A 174 4.92 10.16 13.40
CA ASP A 174 5.72 9.39 12.44
C ASP A 174 5.25 9.59 10.99
N LEU A 175 3.94 9.69 10.74
CA LEU A 175 3.42 10.10 9.43
C LEU A 175 3.93 11.48 9.03
N GLY A 176 3.92 12.45 9.94
CA GLY A 176 4.45 13.79 9.70
C GLY A 176 5.95 13.78 9.39
N LYS A 177 6.73 12.93 10.07
CA LYS A 177 8.17 12.75 9.82
C LYS A 177 8.46 12.15 8.45
N VAL A 178 7.70 11.14 8.03
CA VAL A 178 7.84 10.56 6.68
C VAL A 178 7.59 11.62 5.61
N ALA A 179 6.56 12.46 5.78
CA ALA A 179 6.32 13.59 4.88
C ALA A 179 7.50 14.59 4.90
N TYR A 180 8.04 14.87 6.10
CA TYR A 180 9.12 15.84 6.27
C TYR A 180 10.41 15.41 5.57
N SER A 181 10.78 14.13 5.66
CA SER A 181 11.97 13.58 4.99
C SER A 181 11.90 13.68 3.46
N GLU A 182 10.69 13.77 2.90
CA GLU A 182 10.43 13.91 1.47
C GLU A 182 10.24 15.38 1.05
N ALA A 183 10.47 16.33 1.98
CA ALA A 183 10.18 17.76 1.80
C ALA A 183 8.71 18.07 1.47
N ASP A 184 7.78 17.18 1.83
CA ASP A 184 6.34 17.40 1.73
C ASP A 184 5.84 18.15 2.97
N TYR A 185 6.17 19.44 3.03
CA TYR A 185 5.84 20.28 4.19
C TYR A 185 4.34 20.47 4.39
N TYR A 186 3.54 20.30 3.33
CA TYR A 186 2.08 20.34 3.40
C TYR A 186 1.54 19.17 4.23
N HIS A 187 1.92 17.93 3.91
CA HIS A 187 1.51 16.78 4.71
C HIS A 187 2.18 16.73 6.07
N THR A 188 3.42 17.22 6.22
CA THR A 188 4.03 17.38 7.54
C THR A 188 3.18 18.27 8.42
N GLU A 189 2.76 19.44 7.94
CA GLU A 189 1.92 20.34 8.71
C GLU A 189 0.62 19.67 9.16
N LEU A 190 -0.09 19.00 8.25
CA LEU A 190 -1.37 18.33 8.54
C LEU A 190 -1.23 17.30 9.67
N TRP A 191 -0.23 16.42 9.57
CA TRP A 191 -0.03 15.34 10.53
C TRP A 191 0.55 15.81 11.87
N MET A 192 1.47 16.78 11.85
CA MET A 192 2.01 17.38 13.07
C MET A 192 0.93 18.16 13.85
N VAL A 193 0.02 18.86 13.14
CA VAL A 193 -1.13 19.51 13.79
C VAL A 193 -2.07 18.48 14.41
N GLN A 194 -2.32 17.34 13.74
CA GLN A 194 -3.15 16.27 14.30
C GLN A 194 -2.51 15.64 15.55
N ALA A 195 -1.21 15.36 15.53
CA ALA A 195 -0.47 14.84 16.69
C ALA A 195 -0.52 15.83 17.87
N LEU A 196 -0.26 17.11 17.61
CA LEU A 196 -0.31 18.16 18.63
C LEU A 196 -1.71 18.31 19.22
N ARG A 197 -2.75 18.21 18.40
CA ARG A 197 -4.14 18.25 18.85
C ARG A 197 -4.46 17.08 19.79
N GLN A 198 -4.03 15.86 19.46
CA GLN A 198 -4.24 14.69 20.32
C GLN A 198 -3.52 14.84 21.68
N LEU A 199 -2.30 15.37 21.69
CA LEU A 199 -1.60 15.72 22.94
C LEU A 199 -2.35 16.78 23.75
N ASP A 200 -2.84 17.83 23.10
CA ASP A 200 -3.62 18.89 23.76
C ASP A 200 -4.95 18.38 24.34
N GLU A 201 -5.52 17.33 23.75
CA GLU A 201 -6.71 16.62 24.24
C GLU A 201 -6.40 15.65 25.40
N GLY A 202 -5.13 15.49 25.78
CA GLY A 202 -4.68 14.72 26.94
C GLY A 202 -4.27 13.28 26.65
N GLU A 203 -4.09 12.91 25.38
CA GLU A 203 -3.53 11.60 25.01
C GLU A 203 -2.05 11.53 25.42
N ALA A 204 -1.65 10.43 26.08
CA ALA A 204 -0.27 10.25 26.51
C ALA A 204 0.59 9.73 25.36
N SER A 205 1.76 10.35 25.14
CA SER A 205 2.84 9.79 24.33
C SER A 205 4.04 9.46 25.22
N ASN A 206 4.69 8.32 24.95
CA ASN A 206 5.92 7.92 25.62
C ASN A 206 7.17 8.27 24.80
N ALA A 207 7.01 8.67 23.54
CA ALA A 207 8.11 8.83 22.58
C ALA A 207 8.32 10.27 22.11
N VAL A 208 7.26 11.10 22.10
CA VAL A 208 7.32 12.47 21.57
C VAL A 208 6.61 13.47 22.48
N ASP A 209 7.19 14.66 22.60
CA ASP A 209 6.61 15.78 23.33
C ASP A 209 6.14 16.91 22.40
N ALA A 210 5.35 17.84 22.95
CA ALA A 210 4.83 18.97 22.19
C ALA A 210 5.95 19.88 21.65
N VAL A 211 7.10 19.98 22.33
CA VAL A 211 8.25 20.78 21.91
C VAL A 211 8.82 20.23 20.59
N THR A 212 9.00 18.91 20.52
CA THR A 212 9.51 18.24 19.32
C THR A 212 8.56 18.43 18.13
N ILE A 213 7.25 18.24 18.33
CA ILE A 213 6.26 18.42 17.26
C ILE A 213 6.24 19.87 16.76
N LEU A 214 6.28 20.84 17.68
CA LEU A 214 6.29 22.27 17.34
C LEU A 214 7.54 22.68 16.56
N ASP A 215 8.69 22.03 16.78
CA ASP A 215 9.91 22.32 16.03
C ASP A 215 9.75 21.98 14.55
N TYR A 216 9.30 20.75 14.24
CA TYR A 216 8.98 20.32 12.87
C TYR A 216 7.88 21.19 12.23
N LEU A 217 6.84 21.48 12.99
CA LEU A 217 5.70 22.26 12.51
C LEU A 217 6.10 23.69 12.16
N SER A 218 6.88 24.35 13.03
CA SER A 218 7.31 25.74 12.80
C SER A 218 8.16 25.88 11.53
N TYR A 219 9.06 24.92 11.27
CA TYR A 219 9.86 24.91 10.06
C TYR A 219 9.03 24.62 8.81
N SER A 220 8.16 23.61 8.86
CA SER A 220 7.34 23.19 7.71
C SER A 220 6.36 24.27 7.27
N VAL A 221 5.77 24.99 8.24
CA VAL A 221 4.87 26.12 8.00
C VAL A 221 5.64 27.32 7.42
N TYR A 222 6.86 27.55 7.90
CA TYR A 222 7.76 28.57 7.32
C TYR A 222 8.12 28.27 5.86
N GLN A 223 8.44 27.01 5.52
CA GLN A 223 8.78 26.61 4.15
C GLN A 223 7.62 26.84 3.17
N GLN A 224 6.37 26.76 3.65
CA GLN A 224 5.17 27.07 2.87
C GLN A 224 4.89 28.59 2.74
N GLY A 225 5.70 29.44 3.36
CA GLY A 225 5.59 30.90 3.30
C GLY A 225 4.67 31.54 4.34
N ALA A 226 4.09 30.75 5.25
CA ALA A 226 3.15 31.23 6.28
C ALA A 226 3.88 31.72 7.53
N LEU A 227 4.56 32.86 7.41
CA LEU A 227 5.52 33.36 8.40
C LEU A 227 4.88 33.69 9.77
N GLU A 228 3.68 34.28 9.77
CA GLU A 228 2.96 34.61 11.02
C GLU A 228 2.60 33.35 11.82
N ARG A 229 2.19 32.28 11.12
CA ARG A 229 1.88 30.99 11.75
C ARG A 229 3.14 30.30 12.27
N ALA A 230 4.23 30.35 11.50
CA ALA A 230 5.53 29.84 11.94
C ALA A 230 5.97 30.53 13.24
N LEU A 231 5.85 31.87 13.31
CA LEU A 231 6.11 32.66 14.52
C LEU A 231 5.22 32.24 15.70
N ALA A 232 3.93 32.03 15.47
CA ALA A 232 3.01 31.58 16.51
C ALA A 232 3.44 30.22 17.10
N PHE A 233 3.80 29.25 16.25
CA PHE A 233 4.31 27.96 16.70
C PHE A 233 5.65 28.08 17.43
N THR A 234 6.59 28.91 16.95
CA THR A 234 7.86 29.15 17.63
C THR A 234 7.68 29.80 19.00
N ARG A 235 6.75 30.75 19.15
CA ARG A 235 6.42 31.36 20.45
C ARG A 235 5.81 30.35 21.41
N ARG A 236 4.90 29.49 20.92
CA ARG A 236 4.34 28.39 21.71
C ARG A 236 5.42 27.41 22.17
N LEU A 237 6.36 27.06 21.29
CA LEU A 237 7.51 26.22 21.62
C LEU A 237 8.36 26.83 22.74
N LEU A 238 8.73 28.11 22.63
CA LEU A 238 9.54 28.79 23.64
C LEU A 238 8.81 29.03 24.97
N ALA A 239 7.48 29.01 24.97
CA ALA A 239 6.70 29.03 26.21
C ALA A 239 6.80 27.71 26.97
N LEU A 240 6.97 26.58 26.26
CA LEU A 240 7.15 25.25 26.84
C LEU A 240 8.62 24.99 27.22
N ASP A 241 9.55 25.34 26.34
CA ASP A 241 10.99 25.27 26.59
C ASP A 241 11.68 26.61 26.26
N PRO A 242 11.81 27.51 27.26
CA PRO A 242 12.52 28.77 27.11
C PRO A 242 14.02 28.62 26.85
N THR A 243 14.60 27.42 26.95
CA THR A 243 16.03 27.18 26.72
C THR A 243 16.35 26.71 25.31
N HIS A 244 15.33 26.35 24.51
CA HIS A 244 15.48 25.79 23.17
C HIS A 244 16.26 26.72 22.20
N LEU A 245 17.50 26.33 21.86
CA LEU A 245 18.45 27.19 21.12
C LEU A 245 17.96 27.50 19.69
N ARG A 246 17.48 26.48 18.97
CA ARG A 246 17.02 26.62 17.58
C ARG A 246 15.80 27.53 17.49
N ALA A 247 14.87 27.40 18.43
CA ALA A 247 13.65 28.20 18.43
C ALA A 247 13.93 29.67 18.73
N LYS A 248 14.89 29.99 19.61
CA LYS A 248 15.36 31.37 19.83
C LYS A 248 15.95 32.00 18.57
N GLY A 249 16.73 31.22 17.81
CA GLY A 249 17.26 31.66 16.52
C GLY A 249 16.15 31.89 15.50
N ASN A 250 15.25 30.92 15.35
CA ASN A 250 14.11 30.99 14.45
C ASN A 250 13.18 32.17 14.76
N LEU A 251 12.91 32.46 16.03
CA LEU A 251 12.07 33.59 16.43
C LEU A 251 12.63 34.91 15.88
N LYS A 252 13.90 35.21 16.15
CA LYS A 252 14.57 36.43 15.66
C LYS A 252 14.60 36.48 14.13
N TYR A 253 14.87 35.35 13.50
CA TYR A 253 14.94 35.25 12.05
C TYR A 253 13.58 35.48 11.40
N PHE A 254 12.51 34.86 11.91
CA PHE A 254 11.17 35.01 11.38
C PHE A 254 10.61 36.42 11.64
N GLU A 255 10.87 37.03 12.80
CA GLU A 255 10.49 38.43 13.08
C GLU A 255 11.16 39.39 12.09
N TYR A 256 12.47 39.21 11.85
CA TYR A 256 13.19 39.99 10.85
C TYR A 256 12.63 39.83 9.42
N GLN A 257 12.30 38.60 9.01
CA GLN A 257 11.70 38.36 7.70
C GLN A 257 10.31 39.01 7.58
N LEU A 258 9.52 39.04 8.66
CA LEU A 258 8.18 39.61 8.67
C LEU A 258 8.21 41.13 8.58
N ASP A 259 9.11 41.76 9.33
CA ASP A 259 9.32 43.21 9.27
C ASP A 259 9.80 43.63 7.87
N LYS A 260 10.68 42.84 7.26
CA LYS A 260 11.12 43.05 5.87
C LYS A 260 9.97 42.95 4.87
N GLN A 261 9.12 41.92 4.99
CA GLN A 261 7.94 41.77 4.12
C GLN A 261 6.98 42.96 4.24
N LYS A 262 6.71 43.42 5.46
CA LYS A 262 5.85 44.59 5.69
C LYS A 262 6.43 45.86 5.08
N ALA A 263 7.73 46.09 5.24
CA ALA A 263 8.41 47.23 4.62
C ALA A 263 8.37 47.16 3.08
N ASP A 264 8.55 45.98 2.49
CA ASP A 264 8.47 45.78 1.03
C ASP A 264 7.03 45.99 0.50
N GLU A 265 6.00 45.58 1.25
CA GLU A 265 4.58 45.80 0.92
C GLU A 265 4.20 47.29 1.00
N GLU A 266 4.66 48.01 2.02
CA GLU A 266 4.48 49.46 2.14
C GLU A 266 5.19 50.24 1.01
N GLY A 267 6.29 49.68 0.47
CA GLY A 267 7.03 50.21 -0.67
C GLY A 267 6.45 49.87 -2.06
N GLY A 268 5.28 49.22 -2.14
CA GLY A 268 4.64 48.83 -3.40
C GLY A 268 5.16 47.52 -4.02
N GLY A 269 5.90 46.72 -3.24
CA GLY A 269 6.36 45.39 -3.62
C GLY A 269 5.21 44.37 -3.70
N ARG A 270 5.39 43.31 -4.51
CA ARG A 270 4.44 42.19 -4.58
C ARG A 270 4.48 41.39 -3.28
N GLN A 271 3.33 41.26 -2.62
CA GLN A 271 3.11 40.37 -1.49
C GLN A 271 3.52 38.93 -1.84
N ARG A 272 4.35 38.31 -0.98
CA ARG A 272 4.73 36.91 -1.14
C ARG A 272 3.48 36.07 -0.85
N SER A 273 2.85 35.53 -1.89
CA SER A 273 1.65 34.70 -1.74
C SER A 273 1.98 33.51 -0.83
N GLU A 274 1.17 33.33 0.22
CA GLU A 274 1.14 32.05 0.93
C GLU A 274 0.83 30.97 -0.10
N THR A 275 1.75 30.03 -0.30
CA THR A 275 1.49 28.82 -1.09
C THR A 275 0.84 27.82 -0.16
N ARG A 276 -0.39 28.12 0.26
CA ARG A 276 -1.18 27.19 1.05
C ARG A 276 -1.72 26.11 0.12
N GLY A 277 -1.22 24.89 0.28
CA GLY A 277 -1.71 23.73 -0.44
C GLY A 277 -0.60 22.87 -1.00
N ARG A 278 -1.01 21.73 -1.56
CA ARG A 278 -0.12 20.77 -2.17
C ARG A 278 0.76 21.41 -3.25
N PRO A 279 2.07 21.08 -3.31
CA PRO A 279 2.95 21.48 -4.39
C PRO A 279 2.37 21.16 -5.78
N ALA A 280 2.83 21.88 -6.81
CA ALA A 280 2.46 21.56 -8.18
C ALA A 280 2.91 20.13 -8.51
N ASP A 281 1.96 19.31 -8.97
CA ASP A 281 2.23 17.92 -9.29
C ASP A 281 2.78 17.77 -10.71
N TYR A 282 3.61 16.74 -10.94
CA TYR A 282 4.15 16.44 -12.27
C TYR A 282 3.08 15.96 -13.25
N LEU A 283 1.96 15.41 -12.75
CA LEU A 283 0.80 15.04 -13.57
C LEU A 283 -0.10 16.27 -13.79
N PRO A 284 -0.18 16.81 -15.02
CA PRO A 284 -1.00 18.00 -15.29
C PRO A 284 -2.49 17.76 -15.02
N GLU A 285 -2.95 16.54 -15.21
CA GLU A 285 -4.35 16.13 -15.05
C GLU A 285 -4.72 15.64 -13.64
N ARG A 286 -3.81 15.74 -12.65
CA ARG A 286 -4.02 15.17 -11.30
C ARG A 286 -5.34 15.61 -10.68
N LYS A 287 -5.69 16.89 -10.77
CA LYS A 287 -6.95 17.42 -10.23
C LYS A 287 -8.17 16.74 -10.83
N LYS A 288 -8.18 16.52 -12.15
CA LYS A 288 -9.28 15.86 -12.88
C LYS A 288 -9.36 14.38 -12.51
N TYR A 289 -8.21 13.71 -12.41
CA TYR A 289 -8.11 12.33 -11.93
C TYR A 289 -8.70 12.18 -10.52
N GLU A 290 -8.30 13.01 -9.56
CA GLU A 290 -8.79 12.93 -8.18
C GLU A 290 -10.29 13.26 -8.07
N GLN A 291 -10.78 14.26 -8.83
CA GLN A 291 -12.22 14.55 -8.96
C GLN A 291 -13.00 13.33 -9.43
N LEU A 292 -12.51 12.63 -10.44
CA LEU A 292 -13.15 11.41 -10.94
C LEU A 292 -13.17 10.30 -9.89
N CYS A 293 -12.09 10.15 -9.12
CA CYS A 293 -12.04 9.19 -8.02
C CYS A 293 -13.06 9.49 -6.91
N ARG A 294 -13.44 10.76 -6.71
CA ARG A 294 -14.51 11.17 -5.80
C ARG A 294 -15.92 11.08 -6.41
N GLY A 295 -16.03 10.71 -7.69
CA GLY A 295 -17.31 10.71 -8.40
C GLY A 295 -17.80 12.10 -8.84
N GLU A 296 -16.92 13.11 -8.83
CA GLU A 296 -17.18 14.50 -9.25
C GLU A 296 -16.98 14.70 -10.76
N GLY A 297 -16.94 13.60 -11.53
CA GLY A 297 -16.69 13.60 -12.96
C GLY A 297 -17.76 14.29 -13.82
N LEU A 298 -17.45 14.40 -15.12
CA LEU A 298 -18.39 14.88 -16.13
C LEU A 298 -19.65 14.00 -16.13
N ARG A 299 -20.78 14.55 -15.68
CA ARG A 299 -22.07 13.89 -15.80
C ARG A 299 -22.54 13.96 -17.24
N MET A 300 -22.92 12.82 -17.81
CA MET A 300 -23.59 12.80 -19.11
C MET A 300 -24.84 13.67 -19.08
N THR A 301 -25.12 14.37 -20.18
CA THR A 301 -26.41 15.03 -20.33
C THR A 301 -27.52 13.98 -20.35
N PRO A 302 -28.74 14.30 -19.90
CA PRO A 302 -29.86 13.34 -19.93
C PRO A 302 -30.08 12.71 -21.31
N ARG A 303 -29.86 13.49 -22.38
CA ARG A 303 -29.93 13.03 -23.77
C ARG A 303 -28.86 12.01 -24.16
N ARG A 304 -27.64 12.12 -23.62
CA ARG A 304 -26.58 11.12 -23.82
C ARG A 304 -26.84 9.88 -22.98
N GLN A 305 -27.23 10.08 -21.72
CA GLN A 305 -27.56 8.99 -20.80
C GLN A 305 -28.71 8.12 -21.32
N SER A 306 -29.73 8.72 -21.96
CA SER A 306 -30.84 7.96 -22.57
C SER A 306 -30.43 7.05 -23.73
N ARG A 307 -29.19 7.15 -24.22
CA ARG A 307 -28.63 6.28 -25.27
C ARG A 307 -27.84 5.10 -24.70
N LEU A 308 -27.63 5.05 -23.39
CA LEU A 308 -27.01 3.91 -22.73
C LEU A 308 -28.09 2.87 -22.43
N PHE A 309 -27.82 1.60 -22.74
CA PHE A 309 -28.79 0.54 -22.57
C PHE A 309 -28.17 -0.77 -22.08
N CYS A 310 -28.93 -1.47 -21.24
CA CYS A 310 -28.65 -2.85 -20.87
C CYS A 310 -29.30 -3.79 -21.88
N ARG A 311 -28.59 -4.86 -22.25
CA ARG A 311 -29.02 -5.81 -23.27
C ARG A 311 -28.51 -7.22 -23.00
N TYR A 312 -29.19 -8.18 -23.57
CA TYR A 312 -28.70 -9.54 -23.73
C TYR A 312 -27.89 -9.60 -25.03
N HIS A 313 -26.58 -9.73 -24.91
CA HIS A 313 -25.62 -9.74 -26.01
C HIS A 313 -25.29 -11.18 -26.42
N ASP A 314 -25.50 -11.50 -27.69
CA ASP A 314 -25.25 -12.83 -28.26
C ASP A 314 -24.02 -12.88 -29.18
N ASN A 315 -23.31 -11.75 -29.32
CA ASN A 315 -22.18 -11.55 -30.23
C ASN A 315 -22.43 -12.09 -31.65
N ASN A 316 -23.39 -11.49 -32.37
CA ASN A 316 -23.75 -11.88 -33.74
C ASN A 316 -24.18 -13.35 -33.84
N ARG A 317 -25.05 -13.78 -32.91
CA ARG A 317 -25.55 -15.15 -32.82
C ARG A 317 -24.46 -16.21 -32.62
N HIS A 318 -23.44 -15.90 -31.82
CA HIS A 318 -22.45 -16.88 -31.40
C HIS A 318 -23.19 -18.08 -30.74
N PRO A 319 -22.94 -19.35 -31.16
CA PRO A 319 -23.79 -20.48 -30.78
C PRO A 319 -24.04 -20.63 -29.28
N LYS A 320 -23.02 -20.32 -28.46
CA LYS A 320 -23.09 -20.34 -26.99
C LYS A 320 -24.03 -19.28 -26.41
N TYR A 321 -24.04 -18.08 -26.99
CA TYR A 321 -24.75 -16.93 -26.44
C TYR A 321 -26.13 -16.70 -27.08
N VAL A 322 -26.48 -17.46 -28.12
CA VAL A 322 -27.88 -17.60 -28.55
C VAL A 322 -28.72 -18.29 -27.46
N ILE A 323 -28.15 -19.29 -26.79
CA ILE A 323 -28.84 -20.07 -25.74
C ILE A 323 -28.73 -19.36 -24.38
N GLY A 324 -27.54 -18.85 -24.04
CA GLY A 324 -27.29 -18.13 -22.79
C GLY A 324 -26.64 -16.78 -23.04
N PRO A 325 -27.40 -15.75 -23.46
CA PRO A 325 -26.82 -14.46 -23.80
C PRO A 325 -26.19 -13.77 -22.60
N VAL A 326 -25.15 -12.99 -22.85
CA VAL A 326 -24.40 -12.27 -21.83
C VAL A 326 -25.12 -10.96 -21.49
N LYS A 327 -25.20 -10.62 -20.20
CA LYS A 327 -25.71 -9.32 -19.76
C LYS A 327 -24.66 -8.24 -20.08
N GLN A 328 -24.96 -7.35 -21.02
CA GLN A 328 -24.11 -6.22 -21.40
C GLN A 328 -24.79 -4.90 -21.02
N GLU A 329 -24.02 -3.94 -20.54
CA GLU A 329 -24.43 -2.58 -20.19
C GLU A 329 -23.47 -1.58 -20.84
N ASP A 330 -23.99 -0.48 -21.37
CA ASP A 330 -23.16 0.63 -21.83
C ASP A 330 -22.82 1.55 -20.65
N GLU A 331 -21.55 1.58 -20.26
CA GLU A 331 -21.03 2.50 -19.24
C GLU A 331 -20.76 3.88 -19.83
N TRP A 332 -20.40 3.93 -21.12
CA TRP A 332 -20.11 5.17 -21.83
C TRP A 332 -20.37 5.04 -23.33
N ASP A 333 -20.83 6.13 -23.97
CA ASP A 333 -21.21 6.16 -25.38
C ASP A 333 -20.01 6.43 -26.31
N ARG A 334 -19.14 7.39 -25.96
CA ARG A 334 -17.96 7.81 -26.76
C ARG A 334 -16.75 8.18 -25.89
N PRO A 335 -15.64 7.41 -25.90
CA PRO A 335 -15.49 6.13 -26.58
C PRO A 335 -16.47 5.10 -25.99
N ARG A 336 -16.83 4.09 -26.77
CA ARG A 336 -17.77 3.08 -26.29
C ARG A 336 -17.10 2.22 -25.22
N ILE A 337 -17.59 2.32 -23.99
CA ILE A 337 -17.14 1.51 -22.85
C ILE A 337 -18.32 0.64 -22.43
N VAL A 338 -18.11 -0.68 -22.41
CA VAL A 338 -19.16 -1.64 -22.08
C VAL A 338 -18.78 -2.47 -20.87
N ARG A 339 -19.77 -2.76 -20.02
CA ARG A 339 -19.65 -3.73 -18.94
C ARG A 339 -20.39 -5.01 -19.29
N TYR A 340 -19.74 -6.14 -19.04
CA TYR A 340 -20.37 -7.47 -19.01
C TYR A 340 -20.57 -7.90 -17.58
N HIS A 341 -21.79 -8.31 -17.23
CA HIS A 341 -22.14 -8.77 -15.88
C HIS A 341 -22.12 -10.30 -15.78
N ASP A 342 -21.82 -10.81 -14.59
CA ASP A 342 -21.82 -12.23 -14.25
C ASP A 342 -20.98 -13.09 -15.21
N ILE A 343 -19.88 -12.53 -15.72
CA ILE A 343 -19.12 -13.12 -16.83
C ILE A 343 -18.09 -14.16 -16.37
N VAL A 344 -17.70 -14.12 -15.11
CA VAL A 344 -16.83 -15.13 -14.48
C VAL A 344 -17.43 -15.50 -13.12
N SER A 345 -17.44 -16.79 -12.81
CA SER A 345 -17.97 -17.30 -11.54
C SER A 345 -17.00 -17.10 -10.38
N ASP A 346 -17.52 -17.12 -9.16
CA ASP A 346 -16.71 -17.03 -7.94
C ASP A 346 -15.65 -18.13 -7.86
N ALA A 347 -15.98 -19.36 -8.25
CA ALA A 347 -15.03 -20.47 -8.23
C ALA A 347 -13.86 -20.25 -9.21
N GLU A 348 -14.14 -19.68 -10.38
CA GLU A 348 -13.08 -19.33 -11.35
C GLU A 348 -12.22 -18.18 -10.83
N ILE A 349 -12.84 -17.16 -10.23
CA ILE A 349 -12.14 -16.02 -9.62
C ILE A 349 -11.18 -16.48 -8.53
N GLU A 350 -11.63 -17.30 -7.59
CA GLU A 350 -10.78 -17.76 -6.49
C GLU A 350 -9.64 -18.65 -7.01
N LYS A 351 -9.87 -19.46 -8.04
CA LYS A 351 -8.80 -20.25 -8.66
C LYS A 351 -7.75 -19.37 -9.34
N VAL A 352 -8.17 -18.30 -10.02
CA VAL A 352 -7.23 -17.33 -10.62
C VAL A 352 -6.41 -16.63 -9.53
N LYS A 353 -7.04 -16.20 -8.42
CA LYS A 353 -6.32 -15.59 -7.28
C LYS A 353 -5.33 -16.56 -6.64
N GLU A 354 -5.71 -17.83 -6.46
CA GLU A 354 -4.85 -18.89 -5.92
C GLU A 354 -3.58 -19.05 -6.75
N LEU A 355 -3.72 -19.13 -8.08
CA LEU A 355 -2.60 -19.25 -9.02
C LEU A 355 -1.72 -17.99 -9.05
N ALA A 356 -2.33 -16.81 -8.93
CA ALA A 356 -1.64 -15.53 -9.00
C ALA A 356 -0.88 -15.16 -7.72
N LYS A 357 -1.43 -15.46 -6.53
CA LYS A 357 -0.88 -15.04 -5.22
C LYS A 357 0.63 -15.33 -5.06
N PRO A 358 1.16 -16.54 -5.33
CA PRO A 358 2.60 -16.80 -5.17
C PRO A 358 3.49 -16.06 -6.20
N LYS A 359 2.90 -15.66 -7.34
CA LYS A 359 3.57 -14.99 -8.46
C LYS A 359 3.50 -13.45 -8.39
N LEU A 360 2.75 -12.89 -7.44
CA LEU A 360 2.62 -11.44 -7.30
C LEU A 360 3.97 -10.79 -7.04
N ARG A 361 4.37 -9.88 -7.92
CA ARG A 361 5.58 -9.05 -7.79
C ARG A 361 5.25 -7.59 -8.04
N ARG A 362 6.00 -6.69 -7.41
CA ARG A 362 5.84 -5.25 -7.66
C ARG A 362 6.29 -4.93 -9.09
N ALA A 363 5.63 -3.96 -9.72
CA ALA A 363 6.12 -3.40 -10.96
C ALA A 363 7.41 -2.63 -10.71
N THR A 364 8.48 -2.99 -11.42
CA THR A 364 9.76 -2.29 -11.42
C THR A 364 10.00 -1.62 -12.76
N ILE A 365 10.65 -0.46 -12.74
CA ILE A 365 11.15 0.26 -13.89
C ILE A 365 12.68 0.27 -13.85
N SER A 366 13.34 0.22 -15.00
CA SER A 366 14.77 0.48 -15.04
C SER A 366 15.00 1.98 -14.92
N ASN A 367 15.74 2.43 -13.91
CA ASN A 367 16.12 3.83 -13.80
C ASN A 367 17.02 4.18 -15.01
N PRO A 368 16.62 5.15 -15.86
CA PRO A 368 17.35 5.47 -17.08
C PRO A 368 18.74 6.09 -16.83
N VAL A 369 19.00 6.58 -15.62
CA VAL A 369 20.28 7.19 -15.21
C VAL A 369 21.19 6.18 -14.54
N THR A 370 20.67 5.38 -13.60
CA THR A 370 21.48 4.46 -12.77
C THR A 370 21.48 3.03 -13.30
N GLY A 371 20.55 2.67 -14.18
CA GLY A 371 20.34 1.30 -14.67
C GLY A 371 19.80 0.33 -13.61
N VAL A 372 19.51 0.81 -12.40
CA VAL A 372 18.98 0.00 -11.30
C VAL A 372 17.46 -0.14 -11.46
N LEU A 373 16.92 -1.33 -11.20
CA LEU A 373 15.48 -1.55 -11.13
C LEU A 373 14.90 -0.83 -9.91
N GLU A 374 14.13 0.22 -10.15
CA GLU A 374 13.40 0.99 -9.15
C GLU A 374 11.91 0.67 -9.18
N THR A 375 11.20 0.98 -8.11
CA THR A 375 9.76 0.69 -8.01
C THR A 375 8.95 1.80 -8.69
N ALA A 376 7.95 1.43 -9.48
CA ALA A 376 7.15 2.40 -10.22
C ALA A 376 6.26 3.23 -9.27
N HIS A 377 6.60 4.49 -9.01
CA HIS A 377 5.78 5.38 -8.18
C HIS A 377 4.37 5.61 -8.76
N TYR A 378 4.24 5.56 -10.08
CA TYR A 378 2.98 5.73 -10.81
C TYR A 378 2.05 4.50 -10.76
N ARG A 379 2.56 3.31 -10.38
CA ARG A 379 1.79 2.08 -10.28
C ARG A 379 2.07 1.35 -8.97
N ILE A 380 1.19 1.55 -8.00
CA ILE A 380 1.27 0.92 -6.68
C ILE A 380 0.35 -0.30 -6.65
N SER A 381 0.83 -1.40 -7.22
CA SER A 381 0.16 -2.71 -7.25
C SER A 381 1.18 -3.82 -7.35
N LYS A 382 0.79 -5.05 -6.98
CA LYS A 382 1.51 -6.25 -7.42
C LYS A 382 0.79 -6.90 -8.59
N SER A 383 1.55 -7.42 -9.55
CA SER A 383 1.01 -8.16 -10.68
C SER A 383 1.62 -9.55 -10.81
N ALA A 384 0.84 -10.46 -11.35
CA ALA A 384 1.25 -11.79 -11.80
C ALA A 384 0.75 -11.99 -13.24
N TRP A 385 1.40 -12.87 -13.98
CA TRP A 385 0.99 -13.24 -15.34
C TRP A 385 0.70 -14.72 -15.36
N LEU A 386 -0.43 -15.09 -15.96
CA LEU A 386 -0.91 -16.46 -16.05
C LEU A 386 -1.10 -16.84 -17.52
N GLY A 387 -0.28 -17.79 -17.98
CA GLY A 387 -0.43 -18.40 -19.30
C GLY A 387 -1.64 -19.33 -19.38
N ALA A 388 -2.22 -19.48 -20.58
CA ALA A 388 -3.37 -20.37 -20.81
C ALA A 388 -3.07 -21.84 -20.45
N PHE A 389 -1.84 -22.27 -20.66
CA PHE A 389 -1.37 -23.64 -20.39
C PHE A 389 -1.24 -23.96 -18.90
N GLU A 390 -1.25 -22.95 -18.02
CA GLU A 390 -1.01 -23.17 -16.59
C GLU A 390 -2.21 -23.83 -15.89
N HIS A 391 -3.43 -23.51 -16.32
CA HIS A 391 -4.63 -24.10 -15.75
C HIS A 391 -5.84 -23.94 -16.69
N PRO A 392 -6.71 -24.95 -16.83
CA PRO A 392 -7.89 -24.88 -17.69
C PRO A 392 -8.85 -23.72 -17.40
N VAL A 393 -8.80 -23.14 -16.20
CA VAL A 393 -9.60 -21.96 -15.85
C VAL A 393 -9.17 -20.71 -16.64
N VAL A 394 -7.86 -20.53 -16.82
CA VAL A 394 -7.29 -19.38 -17.54
C VAL A 394 -7.67 -19.48 -19.01
N ASP A 395 -7.52 -20.69 -19.58
CA ASP A 395 -7.92 -20.97 -20.96
C ASP A 395 -9.43 -20.77 -21.19
N ARG A 396 -10.29 -21.25 -20.27
CA ARG A 396 -11.74 -20.98 -20.35
C ARG A 396 -12.07 -19.50 -20.31
N ILE A 397 -11.35 -18.70 -19.52
CA ILE A 397 -11.52 -17.25 -19.48
C ILE A 397 -11.09 -16.64 -20.82
N ASN A 398 -9.94 -17.02 -21.37
CA ASN A 398 -9.48 -16.54 -22.69
C ASN A 398 -10.51 -16.85 -23.80
N GLN A 399 -10.97 -18.09 -23.87
CA GLN A 399 -12.00 -18.49 -24.84
C GLN A 399 -13.28 -17.68 -24.64
N ARG A 400 -13.70 -17.43 -23.40
CA ARG A 400 -14.87 -16.60 -23.10
C ARG A 400 -14.69 -15.16 -23.59
N VAL A 401 -13.51 -14.55 -23.41
CA VAL A 401 -13.21 -13.20 -23.93
C VAL A 401 -13.34 -13.18 -25.45
N GLN A 402 -12.76 -14.16 -26.15
CA GLN A 402 -12.89 -14.29 -27.60
C GLN A 402 -14.35 -14.45 -28.05
N ASP A 403 -15.09 -15.37 -27.43
CA ASP A 403 -16.48 -15.65 -27.79
C ASP A 403 -17.36 -14.41 -27.62
N VAL A 404 -17.13 -13.58 -26.58
CA VAL A 404 -17.98 -12.42 -26.24
C VAL A 404 -17.65 -11.20 -27.09
N THR A 405 -16.35 -10.94 -27.29
CA THR A 405 -15.87 -9.76 -28.00
C THR A 405 -15.85 -9.96 -29.53
N GLY A 406 -15.78 -11.22 -29.99
CA GLY A 406 -15.57 -11.57 -31.38
C GLY A 406 -14.12 -11.42 -31.85
N LEU A 407 -13.24 -10.90 -31.00
CA LEU A 407 -11.82 -10.71 -31.30
C LEU A 407 -11.05 -12.00 -31.10
N ASP A 408 -10.04 -12.22 -31.93
CA ASP A 408 -9.11 -13.33 -31.75
C ASP A 408 -8.20 -13.07 -30.54
N VAL A 409 -7.99 -14.07 -29.68
CA VAL A 409 -7.11 -13.92 -28.50
C VAL A 409 -5.84 -14.76 -28.59
N THR A 410 -5.53 -15.35 -29.74
CA THR A 410 -4.33 -16.19 -29.90
C THR A 410 -3.04 -15.39 -29.77
N THR A 411 -3.06 -14.14 -30.23
CA THR A 411 -1.95 -13.16 -30.12
C THR A 411 -2.07 -12.26 -28.90
N ALA A 412 -3.12 -12.41 -28.09
CA ALA A 412 -3.35 -11.61 -26.91
C ALA A 412 -2.36 -11.97 -25.78
N GLU A 413 -1.96 -10.98 -24.98
CA GLU A 413 -1.01 -11.19 -23.89
C GLU A 413 -1.54 -12.18 -22.83
N GLU A 414 -0.64 -12.70 -21.99
CA GLU A 414 -1.03 -13.51 -20.85
C GLU A 414 -2.03 -12.80 -19.94
N LEU A 415 -2.80 -13.56 -19.18
CA LEU A 415 -3.78 -13.00 -18.27
C LEU A 415 -3.03 -12.31 -17.11
N GLN A 416 -2.95 -10.98 -17.15
CA GLN A 416 -2.35 -10.21 -16.06
C GLN A 416 -3.32 -10.16 -14.90
N VAL A 417 -2.91 -10.58 -13.71
CA VAL A 417 -3.67 -10.45 -12.47
C VAL A 417 -3.00 -9.40 -11.60
N ALA A 418 -3.75 -8.38 -11.18
CA ALA A 418 -3.25 -7.33 -10.32
C ALA A 418 -3.99 -7.29 -8.98
N ASN A 419 -3.23 -7.07 -7.91
CA ASN A 419 -3.76 -6.79 -6.58
C ASN A 419 -3.32 -5.40 -6.11
N TYR A 420 -4.28 -4.59 -5.70
CA TYR A 420 -4.07 -3.27 -5.11
C TYR A 420 -4.44 -3.33 -3.63
N GLY A 421 -3.46 -3.07 -2.77
CA GLY A 421 -3.66 -2.83 -1.35
C GLY A 421 -4.16 -1.43 -1.03
N VAL A 422 -4.08 -1.03 0.24
CA VAL A 422 -4.54 0.29 0.72
C VAL A 422 -3.77 1.40 0.00
N GLY A 423 -4.49 2.37 -0.56
CA GLY A 423 -3.93 3.46 -1.37
C GLY A 423 -3.22 3.01 -2.66
N GLY A 424 -3.31 1.73 -3.01
CA GLY A 424 -2.81 1.19 -4.26
C GLY A 424 -3.55 1.78 -5.45
N GLN A 425 -2.81 2.28 -6.44
CA GLN A 425 -3.34 2.99 -7.61
C GLN A 425 -2.58 2.62 -8.88
N TYR A 426 -3.13 3.02 -10.02
CA TYR A 426 -2.41 3.14 -11.28
C TYR A 426 -2.74 4.50 -11.87
N GLU A 427 -1.75 5.38 -11.96
CA GLU A 427 -1.90 6.72 -12.53
C GLU A 427 -2.36 6.69 -14.01
N PRO A 428 -2.90 7.81 -14.52
CA PRO A 428 -3.41 7.89 -15.89
C PRO A 428 -2.40 7.45 -16.97
N HIS A 429 -2.82 6.48 -17.79
CA HIS A 429 -2.00 5.89 -18.84
C HIS A 429 -2.84 5.48 -20.05
N PHE A 430 -2.14 5.06 -21.10
CA PHE A 430 -2.70 4.39 -22.26
C PHE A 430 -2.27 2.93 -22.25
N ASP A 431 -3.15 2.06 -22.74
CA ASP A 431 -2.79 0.67 -22.96
C ASP A 431 -2.11 0.46 -24.31
N PHE A 432 -2.32 1.34 -25.29
CA PHE A 432 -1.66 1.29 -26.59
C PHE A 432 -0.32 2.04 -26.57
N GLY A 433 0.59 1.63 -27.45
CA GLY A 433 1.86 2.31 -27.68
C GLY A 433 1.67 3.54 -28.56
N ARG A 434 2.26 4.66 -28.16
CA ARG A 434 2.05 5.95 -28.81
C ARG A 434 3.01 6.14 -29.99
N LYS A 435 2.73 7.12 -30.86
CA LYS A 435 3.61 7.43 -32.02
C LYS A 435 5.02 7.85 -31.61
N ASP A 436 5.17 8.41 -30.41
CA ASP A 436 6.45 8.75 -29.77
C ASP A 436 7.15 7.55 -29.11
N GLU A 437 6.56 6.35 -29.18
CA GLU A 437 7.07 5.08 -28.66
C GLU A 437 7.13 4.02 -29.80
N PRO A 438 7.95 4.24 -30.84
CA PRO A 438 7.92 3.45 -32.07
C PRO A 438 8.19 1.95 -31.85
N ASP A 439 8.95 1.59 -30.82
CA ASP A 439 9.43 0.23 -30.59
C ASP A 439 8.51 -0.60 -29.66
N ALA A 440 7.41 -0.03 -29.16
CA ALA A 440 6.64 -0.58 -28.02
C ALA A 440 6.13 -2.03 -28.19
N PHE A 441 5.94 -2.49 -29.44
CA PHE A 441 5.51 -3.87 -29.74
C PHE A 441 6.31 -4.51 -30.88
N GLU A 442 7.44 -3.92 -31.26
CA GLU A 442 8.24 -4.39 -32.39
C GLU A 442 8.81 -5.80 -32.10
N GLU A 443 9.33 -6.02 -30.89
CA GLU A 443 9.86 -7.32 -30.46
C GLU A 443 8.78 -8.42 -30.37
N LEU A 444 7.53 -8.06 -30.08
CA LEU A 444 6.42 -9.01 -29.97
C LEU A 444 5.91 -9.45 -31.34
N GLY A 445 6.02 -8.59 -32.37
CA GLY A 445 5.54 -8.89 -33.73
C GLY A 445 4.03 -9.17 -33.81
N THR A 446 3.27 -8.73 -32.80
CA THR A 446 1.81 -8.91 -32.69
C THR A 446 1.03 -7.62 -33.00
N GLY A 447 1.72 -6.50 -33.20
CA GLY A 447 1.11 -5.18 -33.39
C GLY A 447 0.68 -4.54 -32.08
N ASN A 448 0.03 -3.38 -32.15
CA ASN A 448 -0.37 -2.60 -30.99
C ASN A 448 -1.58 -3.23 -30.27
N ARG A 449 -1.85 -2.82 -29.03
CA ARG A 449 -2.97 -3.31 -28.22
C ARG A 449 -4.27 -2.65 -28.68
N ILE A 450 -5.09 -3.40 -29.39
CA ILE A 450 -6.30 -2.92 -30.04
C ILE A 450 -7.47 -2.68 -29.06
N ALA A 451 -7.52 -3.47 -28.00
CA ALA A 451 -8.59 -3.46 -27.00
C ALA A 451 -8.11 -3.97 -25.64
N THR A 452 -8.80 -3.54 -24.61
CA THR A 452 -8.57 -3.98 -23.23
C THR A 452 -9.81 -4.64 -22.67
N TRP A 453 -9.60 -5.78 -22.01
CA TRP A 453 -10.58 -6.44 -21.18
C TRP A 453 -10.12 -6.42 -19.72
N LEU A 454 -10.84 -5.70 -18.88
CA LEU A 454 -10.56 -5.55 -17.45
C LEU A 454 -11.64 -6.27 -16.63
N LEU A 455 -11.29 -7.42 -16.05
CA LEU A 455 -12.15 -8.22 -15.17
C LEU A 455 -12.00 -7.77 -13.70
N TYR A 456 -13.11 -7.46 -13.02
CA TYR A 456 -13.14 -7.23 -11.58
C TYR A 456 -13.36 -8.54 -10.82
N MET A 457 -12.43 -8.88 -9.94
CA MET A 457 -12.39 -10.13 -9.18
C MET A 457 -12.67 -9.94 -7.68
N SER A 458 -12.97 -8.72 -7.25
CA SER A 458 -13.45 -8.41 -5.91
C SER A 458 -14.38 -7.20 -5.94
N ASP A 459 -15.26 -7.15 -4.94
CA ASP A 459 -15.98 -5.93 -4.61
C ASP A 459 -15.05 -5.05 -3.76
N VAL A 460 -15.14 -3.73 -3.99
CA VAL A 460 -14.35 -2.73 -3.26
C VAL A 460 -15.33 -1.84 -2.53
N GLN A 461 -15.19 -1.75 -1.20
CA GLN A 461 -16.12 -1.04 -0.34
C GLN A 461 -16.11 0.47 -0.60
N ALA A 462 -14.92 1.05 -0.78
CA ALA A 462 -14.77 2.46 -1.14
C ALA A 462 -13.50 2.70 -1.98
N GLY A 463 -13.60 3.62 -2.94
CA GLY A 463 -12.52 3.94 -3.85
C GLY A 463 -12.30 2.88 -4.94
N GLY A 464 -11.11 2.88 -5.55
CA GLY A 464 -10.73 1.82 -6.49
C GLY A 464 -11.41 1.86 -7.86
N ALA A 465 -12.15 2.92 -8.23
CA ALA A 465 -12.76 3.08 -9.55
C ALA A 465 -11.73 3.03 -10.69
N THR A 466 -12.15 2.56 -11.86
CA THR A 466 -11.41 2.78 -13.11
C THR A 466 -11.98 4.02 -13.76
N VAL A 467 -11.15 5.05 -13.95
CA VAL A 467 -11.59 6.36 -14.43
C VAL A 467 -10.93 6.69 -15.76
N PHE A 468 -11.69 7.27 -16.68
CA PHE A 468 -11.20 7.72 -17.98
C PHE A 468 -11.05 9.23 -17.92
N THR A 469 -9.81 9.71 -17.79
CA THR A 469 -9.55 11.09 -17.41
C THR A 469 -10.00 12.06 -18.46
N ASP A 470 -9.89 11.74 -19.76
CA ASP A 470 -10.26 12.67 -20.83
C ASP A 470 -11.77 12.87 -20.96
N VAL A 471 -12.55 11.80 -20.92
CA VAL A 471 -14.01 11.86 -21.09
C VAL A 471 -14.79 12.02 -19.79
N GLY A 472 -14.14 11.76 -18.66
CA GLY A 472 -14.74 11.88 -17.33
C GLY A 472 -15.63 10.71 -16.91
N ALA A 473 -15.46 9.53 -17.52
CA ALA A 473 -16.16 8.32 -17.12
C ALA A 473 -15.54 7.73 -15.84
N ALA A 474 -16.36 7.18 -14.95
CA ALA A 474 -15.92 6.50 -13.73
C ALA A 474 -16.67 5.19 -13.56
N ILE A 475 -15.93 4.08 -13.56
CA ILE A 475 -16.46 2.73 -13.55
C ILE A 475 -16.09 2.07 -12.23
N TRP A 476 -17.06 1.87 -11.35
CA TRP A 476 -16.83 1.30 -10.02
C TRP A 476 -16.66 -0.23 -10.08
N PRO A 477 -15.74 -0.81 -9.28
CA PRO A 477 -15.50 -2.25 -9.26
C PRO A 477 -16.74 -3.00 -8.78
N LYS A 478 -17.09 -4.07 -9.49
CA LYS A 478 -18.13 -5.02 -9.09
C LYS A 478 -17.66 -6.42 -9.44
N LYS A 479 -17.55 -7.29 -8.44
CA LYS A 479 -17.03 -8.65 -8.61
C LYS A 479 -17.79 -9.40 -9.70
N GLY A 480 -17.07 -10.16 -10.52
CA GLY A 480 -17.64 -10.97 -11.59
C GLY A 480 -18.05 -10.19 -12.83
N THR A 481 -17.82 -8.87 -12.86
CA THR A 481 -18.05 -8.04 -14.05
C THR A 481 -16.75 -7.74 -14.78
N ALA A 482 -16.82 -7.55 -16.10
CA ALA A 482 -15.68 -7.10 -16.90
C ALA A 482 -16.03 -5.84 -17.68
N VAL A 483 -15.05 -4.95 -17.84
CA VAL A 483 -15.17 -3.73 -18.62
C VAL A 483 -14.32 -3.88 -19.87
N PHE A 484 -14.87 -3.48 -21.00
CA PHE A 484 -14.23 -3.60 -22.30
C PHE A 484 -14.31 -2.28 -23.05
N TRP A 485 -13.19 -1.90 -23.65
CA TRP A 485 -13.09 -0.76 -24.56
C TRP A 485 -12.04 -1.04 -25.63
N PHE A 486 -12.15 -0.32 -26.75
CA PHE A 486 -11.13 -0.31 -27.78
C PHE A 486 -10.14 0.80 -27.51
N ASN A 487 -8.84 0.49 -27.57
CA ASN A 487 -7.74 1.44 -27.40
C ASN A 487 -7.40 2.17 -28.70
N LEU A 488 -7.65 1.51 -29.83
CA LEU A 488 -7.38 2.03 -31.17
C LEU A 488 -8.67 2.24 -31.94
N PHE A 489 -8.69 3.25 -32.80
CA PHE A 489 -9.66 3.41 -33.88
C PHE A 489 -9.55 2.26 -34.90
N PRO A 490 -10.57 2.04 -35.75
CA PRO A 490 -10.46 1.09 -36.86
C PRO A 490 -9.31 1.39 -37.85
N SER A 491 -8.81 2.63 -37.89
CA SER A 491 -7.61 3.01 -38.65
C SER A 491 -6.30 2.47 -38.06
N GLY A 492 -6.31 1.95 -36.84
CA GLY A 492 -5.11 1.58 -36.07
C GLY A 492 -4.52 2.74 -35.25
N GLU A 493 -5.04 3.96 -35.39
CA GLU A 493 -4.59 5.09 -34.57
C GLU A 493 -5.10 4.98 -33.13
N GLY A 494 -4.28 5.39 -32.16
CA GLY A 494 -4.65 5.42 -30.74
C GLY A 494 -5.78 6.40 -30.42
N ASP A 495 -6.80 5.92 -29.71
CA ASP A 495 -7.88 6.78 -29.20
C ASP A 495 -7.46 7.40 -27.86
N TYR A 496 -6.97 8.64 -27.91
CA TYR A 496 -6.54 9.38 -26.72
C TYR A 496 -7.67 9.54 -25.68
N ARG A 497 -8.94 9.43 -26.06
CA ARG A 497 -10.08 9.48 -25.12
C ARG A 497 -10.10 8.29 -24.14
N THR A 498 -9.32 7.25 -24.43
CA THR A 498 -9.19 6.03 -23.61
C THR A 498 -8.15 6.14 -22.50
N ARG A 499 -7.55 7.33 -22.32
CA ARG A 499 -6.64 7.61 -21.20
C ARG A 499 -7.34 7.29 -19.88
N HIS A 500 -6.82 6.33 -19.13
CA HIS A 500 -7.50 5.80 -17.97
C HIS A 500 -6.56 5.51 -16.81
N ALA A 501 -7.12 5.41 -15.62
CA ALA A 501 -6.41 5.21 -14.36
C ALA A 501 -7.20 4.29 -13.43
N ALA A 502 -6.51 3.67 -12.48
CA ALA A 502 -7.11 3.02 -11.34
C ALA A 502 -6.98 3.92 -10.11
N CYS A 503 -8.11 4.44 -9.62
CA CYS A 503 -8.17 5.23 -8.41
C CYS A 503 -7.63 4.48 -7.19
N PRO A 504 -7.09 5.17 -6.18
CA PRO A 504 -6.56 4.54 -4.98
C PRO A 504 -7.67 3.77 -4.25
N VAL A 505 -7.38 2.57 -3.76
CA VAL A 505 -8.34 1.83 -2.92
C VAL A 505 -8.43 2.50 -1.56
N LEU A 506 -9.61 3.02 -1.20
CA LEU A 506 -9.84 3.70 0.09
C LEU A 506 -10.15 2.69 1.19
N VAL A 507 -11.15 1.84 0.97
CA VAL A 507 -11.50 0.73 1.86
C VAL A 507 -11.71 -0.52 1.03
N GLY A 508 -11.02 -1.60 1.40
CA GLY A 508 -11.20 -2.91 0.76
C GLY A 508 -9.95 -3.47 0.12
N ASN A 509 -10.19 -4.38 -0.82
CA ASN A 509 -9.14 -5.08 -1.56
C ASN A 509 -9.55 -5.17 -3.03
N LYS A 510 -8.76 -4.58 -3.94
CA LYS A 510 -9.06 -4.61 -5.37
C LYS A 510 -8.21 -5.67 -6.06
N TRP A 511 -8.88 -6.71 -6.55
CA TRP A 511 -8.34 -7.68 -7.50
C TRP A 511 -8.94 -7.43 -8.86
N VAL A 512 -8.07 -7.31 -9.86
CA VAL A 512 -8.50 -7.22 -11.25
C VAL A 512 -7.64 -8.11 -12.12
N SER A 513 -8.13 -8.41 -13.30
CA SER A 513 -7.33 -9.04 -14.33
C SER A 513 -7.47 -8.33 -15.66
N ASN A 514 -6.34 -8.04 -16.30
CA ASN A 514 -6.26 -7.45 -17.62
C ASN A 514 -5.97 -8.53 -18.66
N LYS A 515 -6.63 -8.40 -19.81
CA LYS A 515 -6.30 -9.11 -21.04
C LYS A 515 -6.20 -8.08 -22.16
N TRP A 516 -5.00 -7.91 -22.70
CA TRP A 516 -4.73 -7.01 -23.81
C TRP A 516 -4.76 -7.79 -25.11
N ILE A 517 -5.58 -7.35 -26.05
CA ILE A 517 -5.79 -7.99 -27.34
C ILE A 517 -5.03 -7.19 -28.40
N HIS A 518 -4.24 -7.87 -29.21
CA HIS A 518 -3.40 -7.22 -30.24
C HIS A 518 -4.11 -7.12 -31.60
N GLU A 519 -3.57 -6.27 -32.47
CA GLU A 519 -4.03 -6.07 -33.86
C GLU A 519 -3.92 -7.33 -34.72
N ARG A 520 -2.83 -8.09 -34.59
CA ARG A 520 -2.60 -9.29 -35.39
C ARG A 520 -3.66 -10.36 -35.09
N GLY A 521 -4.25 -10.93 -36.14
CA GLY A 521 -5.37 -11.88 -36.04
C GLY A 521 -6.75 -11.22 -36.11
N GLN A 522 -6.82 -9.89 -36.17
CA GLN A 522 -8.08 -9.14 -36.29
C GLN A 522 -8.40 -8.68 -37.72
N GLU A 523 -7.53 -8.95 -38.70
CA GLU A 523 -7.58 -8.38 -40.06
C GLU A 523 -8.95 -8.58 -40.74
N PHE A 524 -9.58 -9.72 -40.47
CA PHE A 524 -10.90 -10.06 -41.00
C PHE A 524 -12.04 -9.95 -40.00
N ARG A 525 -11.73 -9.78 -38.70
CA ARG A 525 -12.69 -9.68 -37.60
C ARG A 525 -13.06 -8.23 -37.28
N ARG A 526 -12.12 -7.31 -37.46
CA ARG A 526 -12.28 -5.87 -37.25
C ARG A 526 -11.68 -5.13 -38.44
N ARG A 527 -12.49 -4.94 -39.48
CA ARG A 527 -12.07 -4.27 -40.71
C ARG A 527 -11.79 -2.79 -40.45
N CYS A 528 -10.78 -2.25 -41.13
CA CYS A 528 -10.51 -0.81 -41.12
C CYS A 528 -11.68 -0.04 -41.74
N ASP A 529 -11.92 1.16 -41.22
CA ASP A 529 -12.84 2.10 -41.88
C ASP A 529 -12.17 2.76 -43.08
N LEU A 530 -12.99 3.26 -44.01
CA LEU A 530 -12.54 3.95 -45.23
C LEU A 530 -11.99 5.37 -44.97
N HIS A 531 -12.08 5.86 -43.73
CA HIS A 531 -11.67 7.21 -43.34
C HIS A 531 -10.77 7.14 -42.09
N GLU A 532 -9.71 7.97 -42.06
CA GLU A 532 -8.97 8.25 -40.83
C GLU A 532 -9.95 8.91 -39.84
N GLY A 533 -10.23 8.23 -38.73
CA GLY A 533 -11.51 8.33 -38.02
C GLY A 533 -11.85 9.69 -37.38
N THR A 534 -13.15 10.00 -37.34
CA THR A 534 -13.78 10.88 -36.35
C THR A 534 -15.17 10.33 -35.99
N ASP A 535 -15.26 9.36 -35.08
CA ASP A 535 -16.52 9.09 -34.36
C ASP A 535 -16.29 8.60 -32.91
#